data_AF-A0A7Y0EGW6-F1
#
_entry.id   AF-A0A7Y0EGW6-F1
#
_cell.length_a   1.000
_cell.length_b   1.000
_cell.length_c   1.000
_cell.angle_alpha   90.00
_cell.angle_beta   90.00
_cell.angle_gamma   90.00
#
_symmetry.space_group_name_H-M   'P 1'
#
loop_
_entity.id
_entity.type
_entity.pdbx_description
1 polymer ?
#
loop_
_entity_poly.entity_id
_entity_poly.type
_entity_poly.pdbx_seq_one_letter_code
_entity_poly.pdbx_strand_id
1 'polypeptide(L)' 'MDKWEYKSIKFETKGFFSTLLEIEDFNFKLNELGNEGWELVSCIPIGGSDGQTVEVTAVFKRKK' A
#
# COMPACT_ATOMS: atom_id res chain seq x y z
N MET A 1 -18.76 19.97 8.14
CA MET A 1 -17.39 19.43 8.17
C MET A 1 -17.37 18.17 7.32
N ASP A 2 -16.40 18.03 6.42
CA ASP A 2 -16.18 16.80 5.68
C ASP A 2 -15.87 15.65 6.64
N LYS A 3 -16.42 14.46 6.36
CA LYS A 3 -16.11 13.22 7.07
C LYS A 3 -15.36 12.28 6.12
N TRP A 4 -14.43 11.53 6.66
CA TRP A 4 -13.55 10.65 5.90
C TRP A 4 -13.58 9.23 6.44
N GLU A 5 -13.54 8.27 5.53
CA GLU A 5 -13.24 6.87 5.78
C GLU A 5 -11.80 6.60 5.37
N TYR A 6 -11.05 5.81 6.15
CA TYR A 6 -9.66 5.47 5.86
C TYR A 6 -9.49 3.96 5.73
N LYS A 7 -8.62 3.54 4.82
CA LYS A 7 -8.29 2.13 4.55
C LYS A 7 -6.78 1.99 4.40
N SER A 8 -6.20 0.97 5.02
CA SER A 8 -4.79 0.64 4.86
C SER A 8 -4.67 -0.77 4.31
N ILE A 9 -3.80 -0.97 3.33
CA ILE A 9 -3.50 -2.28 2.75
C ILE A 9 -1.99 -2.51 2.78
N LYS A 10 -1.61 -3.78 2.92
CA LYS A 10 -0.23 -4.22 3.05
C LYS A 10 0.18 -5.04 1.83
N PHE A 11 1.42 -4.86 1.41
CA PHE A 11 2.06 -5.65 0.38
C PHE A 11 3.38 -6.18 0.91
N GLU A 12 3.50 -7.49 1.02
CA GLU A 12 4.75 -8.15 1.39
C GLU A 12 5.68 -8.17 0.17
N THR A 13 6.97 -7.94 0.40
CA THR A 13 7.97 -8.11 -0.66
C THR A 13 8.33 -9.59 -0.79
N LYS A 14 8.45 -10.08 -2.03
CA LYS A 14 8.80 -11.48 -2.34
C LYS A 14 10.32 -11.63 -2.50
N GLY A 15 10.79 -12.89 -2.48
CA GLY A 15 12.19 -13.28 -2.71
C GLY A 15 12.98 -13.63 -1.45
N PHE A 16 14.14 -14.28 -1.62
CA PHE A 16 14.96 -14.83 -0.52
C PHE A 16 15.45 -13.77 0.50
N PHE A 17 15.45 -12.50 0.10
CA PHE A 17 15.82 -11.35 0.93
C PHE A 17 14.69 -10.33 1.08
N SER A 18 13.44 -10.65 0.71
CA SER A 18 12.29 -9.75 0.82
C SER A 18 12.61 -8.35 0.26
N THR A 19 12.98 -8.26 -1.02
CA THR A 19 13.42 -7.00 -1.66
C THR A 19 12.66 -6.66 -2.93
N LEU A 20 11.90 -7.61 -3.47
CA LEU A 20 11.16 -7.43 -4.71
C LEU A 20 9.68 -7.25 -4.40
N LEU A 21 9.20 -6.02 -4.51
CA LEU A 21 7.78 -5.73 -4.56
C LEU A 21 7.26 -6.11 -5.94
N GLU A 22 6.22 -6.94 -6.02
CA GLU A 22 5.55 -7.26 -7.28
C GLU A 22 4.75 -6.03 -7.75
N ILE A 23 5.32 -5.27 -8.68
CA ILE A 23 4.79 -3.97 -9.09
C ILE A 23 3.46 -4.10 -9.82
N GLU A 24 3.26 -5.18 -10.57
CA GLU A 24 2.00 -5.42 -11.28
C GLU A 24 0.84 -5.65 -10.30
N ASP A 25 1.03 -6.54 -9.31
CA ASP A 25 0.06 -6.80 -8.24
C ASP A 25 -0.21 -5.53 -7.41
N PHE A 26 0.84 -4.77 -7.09
CA PHE A 26 0.73 -3.51 -6.37
C PHE A 26 -0.15 -2.51 -7.14
N ASN A 27 0.21 -2.22 -8.39
CA ASN A 27 -0.53 -1.29 -9.24
C ASN A 27 -1.97 -1.72 -9.50
N PHE A 28 -2.20 -3.02 -9.73
CA PHE A 28 -3.53 -3.57 -9.90
C PHE A 28 -4.42 -3.22 -8.70
N LYS A 29 -3.92 -3.41 -7.48
CA LYS A 29 -4.70 -3.14 -6.27
C LYS A 29 -4.90 -1.64 -6.02
N LEU A 30 -3.92 -0.79 -6.33
CA LEU A 30 -4.09 0.66 -6.25
C LEU A 30 -5.20 1.14 -7.21
N ASN A 31 -5.20 0.63 -8.45
CA ASN A 31 -6.20 0.97 -9.45
C ASN A 31 -7.60 0.47 -9.07
N GLU A 32 -7.72 -0.75 -8.54
CA GLU A 32 -8.98 -1.28 -8.04
C GLU A 32 -9.59 -0.36 -6.97
N LEU A 33 -8.79 0.07 -5.98
CA LEU A 33 -9.24 1.00 -4.95
C LEU A 33 -9.56 2.39 -5.52
N GLY A 34 -8.79 2.88 -6.48
CA GLY A 34 -9.09 4.11 -7.22
C GLY A 34 -10.46 4.07 -7.90
N ASN A 35 -10.79 2.94 -8.53
CA ASN A 35 -12.09 2.71 -9.17
C ASN A 35 -13.25 2.64 -8.16
N GLU A 36 -12.98 2.20 -6.93
CA GLU A 36 -13.94 2.22 -5.80
C GLU A 36 -14.08 3.62 -5.14
N GLY A 37 -13.36 4.63 -5.64
CA GLY A 37 -13.38 6.00 -5.14
C GLY A 37 -12.45 6.27 -3.97
N TRP A 38 -11.50 5.39 -3.69
CA TRP A 38 -10.46 5.63 -2.70
C TRP A 38 -9.31 6.45 -3.30
N GLU A 39 -8.86 7.46 -2.57
CA GLU A 39 -7.70 8.28 -2.90
C GLU A 39 -6.48 7.79 -2.12
N LEU A 40 -5.40 7.45 -2.82
CA LEU A 40 -4.12 7.11 -2.19
C LEU A 40 -3.51 8.37 -1.55
N VAL A 41 -3.16 8.30 -0.27
CA VAL A 41 -2.59 9.44 0.48
C VAL A 41 -1.17 9.21 0.98
N SER A 42 -0.76 7.95 1.17
CA SER A 42 0.59 7.64 1.62
C SER A 42 0.99 6.22 1.24
N CYS A 43 2.29 6.03 0.96
CA CYS A 43 2.94 4.72 0.84
C CYS A 43 4.14 4.70 1.79
N ILE A 44 4.18 3.71 2.68
CA ILE A 44 5.17 3.60 3.76
C ILE A 44 5.91 2.27 3.59
N PRO A 45 7.22 2.29 3.27
CA PRO A 45 8.03 1.09 3.32
C PRO A 45 8.35 0.75 4.77
N ILE A 46 8.18 -0.51 5.16
CA ILE A 46 8.57 -1.03 6.47
C ILE A 46 9.85 -1.84 6.29
N GLY A 47 10.89 -1.41 7.02
CA GLY A 47 12.18 -2.08 7.07
C GLY A 47 12.17 -3.30 7.99
N GLY A 48 12.89 -4.35 7.59
CA GLY A 48 13.27 -5.48 8.43
C GLY A 48 14.54 -5.19 9.24
N SER A 49 15.03 -6.20 9.96
CA SER A 49 16.19 -6.11 10.86
C SER A 49 17.46 -5.56 10.21
N ASP A 50 17.68 -5.87 8.93
CA ASP A 50 18.92 -5.57 8.21
C ASP A 50 18.76 -4.45 7.16
N GLY A 51 17.77 -3.57 7.34
CA GLY A 51 17.54 -2.42 6.45
C GLY A 51 16.85 -2.77 5.12
N GLN A 52 16.49 -4.04 4.90
CA GLN A 52 15.68 -4.48 3.77
C GLN A 52 14.21 -4.03 3.91
N THR A 53 13.52 -3.72 2.82
CA THR A 53 12.07 -3.41 2.88
C THR A 53 11.26 -4.70 2.82
N VAL A 54 10.67 -5.12 3.94
CA VAL A 54 9.90 -6.37 4.02
C VAL A 54 8.42 -6.19 3.64
N GLU A 55 7.91 -4.98 3.79
CA GLU A 55 6.51 -4.66 3.54
C GLU A 55 6.38 -3.23 3.01
N VAL A 56 5.36 -3.00 2.18
CA VAL A 56 4.87 -1.67 1.83
C VAL A 56 3.42 -1.55 2.27
N THR A 57 3.13 -0.58 3.13
CA THR A 57 1.76 -0.23 3.51
C THR A 57 1.29 0.98 2.69
N ALA A 58 0.17 0.86 2.01
CA ALA A 58 -0.50 1.97 1.32
C ALA A 58 -1.75 2.40 2.11
N VAL A 59 -1.89 3.71 2.34
CA VAL A 59 -3.00 4.32 3.08
C VAL A 59 -3.87 5.12 2.13
N PHE A 60 -5.17 4.94 2.23
CA PHE A 60 -6.19 5.56 1.41
C PHE A 60 -7.22 6.30 2.27
N LYS A 61 -7.87 7.29 1.65
CA LYS A 61 -9.06 7.95 2.21
C LYS A 61 -10.18 8.00 1.18
N ARG A 62 -11.43 8.10 1.64
CA ARG A 62 -12.61 8.38 0.82
C ARG A 62 -13.60 9.24 1.60
N LYS A 63 -14.36 10.10 0.92
CA LYS A 63 -15.43 10.87 1.59
C LYS A 63 -16.52 9.94 2.12
N LYS A 64 -17.03 10.25 3.31
CA LYS A 64 -18.15 9.55 3.96
C LYS A 64 -19.47 10.30 3.77
#